data_AF-A0A6I7NJY3-F1
#
_entry.id   AF-A0A6I7NJY3-F1
#
_cell.length_a   1.000
_cell.length_b   1.000
_cell.length_c   1.000
_cell.angle_alpha   90.00
_cell.angle_beta   90.00
_cell.angle_gamma   90.00
#
_symmetry.space_group_name_H-M   'P 1'
#
loop_
_entity.id
_entity.type
_entity.pdbx_description
1 polymer ?
#
loop_
_entity_poly.entity_id
_entity_poly.type
_entity_poly.pdbx_seq_one_letter_code
_entity_poly.pdbx_strand_id
1 'polypeptide(L)'
;MDFVYDNFAIVHILNQYWLTLLLVISMVLISRTFVAGTRYSPILIIVIFGLLMGYIMVGTGLATPGLPQFPMIELTSRVTVTALMASFFVGGQEIRKIFANEKISPEEMVVPSSKELFLGTKATQFMFLIRGFFILTGIEAFRRLFIGHNSGLSLDQFYPLIGYIGLVASVILIDHRAQITNKALYIRKGIIETAVIVLLLFVAYHISGWVRPVIALPEIFFAMILSVGLGMIMVRWQFGPTIRSLLFAGIPIVLAANFMVGGSRIAEAFQLSGMTDVLSFGFFGQLLWMFGGLSILIWFGFANHIRNLAPGMAGALSHSGLTGACTAGDLGKEAAIRAPIMINIPFIGHIFVFSILAASATAGHLILSYTLIIVAAGVVLTYYAMKMMRQAGGRDNQEIRGLMVFSLGWQLIAVFGGLFLLDISGMALADAVMANASAISHFGLFAAIQEGMFGAEAAGMIAFVFAMPFLVHPLVFGIFGKAAENEGVMPARIVYGLTLIGLLGVIYAMI
;
A
#
# COMPACT_ATOMS: atom_id res chain seq x y z
N MET A 1 18.10 -38.07 -17.90
CA MET A 1 18.10 -36.60 -18.09
C MET A 1 17.28 -35.92 -17.00
N ASP A 2 16.15 -36.51 -16.58
CA ASP A 2 15.25 -35.96 -15.55
C ASP A 2 15.93 -35.65 -14.20
N PHE A 3 16.79 -36.53 -13.69
CA PHE A 3 17.53 -36.29 -12.43
C PHE A 3 18.44 -35.05 -12.46
N VAL A 4 19.00 -34.71 -13.62
CA VAL A 4 19.84 -33.51 -13.78
C VAL A 4 18.95 -32.27 -13.83
N TYR A 5 17.85 -32.32 -14.60
CA TYR A 5 16.87 -31.24 -14.67
C TYR A 5 16.22 -30.93 -13.31
N ASP A 6 15.85 -31.95 -12.53
CA ASP A 6 15.21 -31.77 -11.22
C ASP A 6 16.17 -31.16 -10.18
N ASN A 7 17.44 -31.57 -10.18
CA ASN A 7 18.46 -30.98 -9.30
C ASN A 7 18.78 -29.53 -9.70
N PHE A 8 18.83 -29.22 -11.00
CA PHE A 8 18.96 -27.84 -11.46
C PHE A 8 17.76 -26.98 -11.06
N ALA A 9 16.54 -27.52 -11.05
CA ALA A 9 15.35 -26.80 -10.62
C ALA A 9 15.40 -26.39 -9.13
N ILE A 10 15.83 -27.31 -8.24
CA ILE A 10 15.99 -27.02 -6.79
C ILE A 10 17.06 -25.95 -6.55
N VAL A 11 18.22 -26.06 -7.21
CA VAL A 11 19.31 -25.07 -7.09
C VAL A 11 18.86 -23.71 -7.64
N HIS A 12 18.14 -23.72 -8.76
CA HIS A 12 17.61 -22.50 -9.37
C HIS A 12 16.62 -21.78 -8.45
N ILE A 13 15.73 -22.49 -7.75
CA ILE A 13 14.78 -21.81 -6.86
C ILE A 13 15.46 -21.19 -5.64
N LEU A 14 16.43 -21.87 -5.03
CA LEU A 14 17.18 -21.31 -3.91
C LEU A 14 17.98 -20.08 -4.34
N ASN A 15 18.61 -20.13 -5.51
CA ASN A 15 19.31 -18.99 -6.10
C ASN A 15 18.36 -17.83 -6.36
N GLN A 16 17.17 -18.09 -6.91
CA GLN A 16 16.14 -17.06 -7.13
C GLN A 16 15.65 -16.43 -5.81
N TYR A 17 15.50 -17.24 -4.77
CA TYR A 17 15.10 -16.77 -3.44
C TYR A 17 16.15 -15.80 -2.86
N TRP A 18 17.42 -16.19 -2.86
CA TRP A 18 18.52 -15.34 -2.39
C TRP A 18 18.74 -14.11 -3.26
N LEU A 19 18.65 -14.25 -4.59
CA LEU A 19 18.76 -13.13 -5.51
C LEU A 19 17.67 -12.10 -5.26
N THR A 20 16.43 -12.56 -5.07
CA THR A 20 15.29 -11.68 -4.75
C THR A 20 15.50 -10.97 -3.41
N LEU A 21 15.94 -11.70 -2.37
CA LEU A 21 16.31 -11.09 -1.09
C LEU A 21 17.36 -10.01 -1.30
N LEU A 22 18.45 -10.31 -2.00
CA LEU A 22 19.55 -9.36 -2.20
C LEU A 22 19.10 -8.13 -3.00
N LEU A 23 18.33 -8.29 -4.07
CA LEU A 23 17.83 -7.17 -4.88
C LEU A 23 16.90 -6.27 -4.05
N VAL A 24 15.88 -6.86 -3.41
CA VAL A 24 14.87 -6.11 -2.66
C VAL A 24 15.47 -5.43 -1.43
N ILE A 25 16.22 -6.17 -0.61
CA ILE A 25 16.81 -5.63 0.61
C ILE A 25 17.85 -4.55 0.29
N SER A 26 18.72 -4.77 -0.71
CA SER A 26 19.72 -3.77 -1.11
C SER A 26 19.07 -2.50 -1.63
N MET A 27 17.98 -2.61 -2.40
CA MET A 27 17.23 -1.45 -2.88
C MET A 27 16.68 -0.61 -1.72
N VAL A 28 16.07 -1.25 -0.72
CA VAL A 28 15.58 -0.53 0.47
C VAL A 28 16.73 0.08 1.26
N LEU A 29 17.85 -0.62 1.43
CA LEU A 29 19.02 -0.11 2.18
C LEU A 29 19.71 1.06 1.50
N ILE A 30 19.95 0.98 0.19
CA ILE A 30 20.52 2.09 -0.60
C ILE A 30 19.58 3.29 -0.52
N SER A 31 18.27 3.06 -0.63
CA SER A 31 17.27 4.12 -0.52
C SER A 31 17.32 4.83 0.83
N ARG A 32 17.46 4.07 1.93
CA ARG A 32 17.63 4.63 3.29
C ARG A 32 18.97 5.34 3.46
N THR A 33 20.03 4.82 2.85
CA THR A 33 21.36 5.43 2.86
C THR A 33 21.35 6.78 2.15
N PHE A 34 20.67 6.85 1.00
CA PHE A 34 20.59 8.06 0.18
C PHE A 34 19.89 9.22 0.91
N VAL A 35 18.83 8.93 1.65
CA VAL A 35 18.10 9.94 2.43
C VAL A 35 18.62 10.09 3.86
N ALA A 36 19.68 9.38 4.23
CA ALA A 36 20.22 9.44 5.59
C ALA A 36 20.66 10.86 5.95
N GLY A 37 20.28 11.32 7.15
CA GLY A 37 20.53 12.69 7.59
C GLY A 37 19.61 13.75 6.95
N THR A 38 18.70 13.36 6.07
CA THR A 38 17.68 14.24 5.48
C THR A 38 16.30 14.01 6.11
N ARG A 39 15.31 14.83 5.73
CA ARG A 39 13.90 14.67 6.13
C ARG A 39 13.04 13.97 5.05
N TYR A 40 13.66 13.44 4.00
CA TYR A 40 12.95 12.77 2.90
C TYR A 40 12.69 11.30 3.23
N SER A 41 11.57 10.76 2.73
CA SER A 41 11.25 9.33 2.87
C SER A 41 12.11 8.48 1.92
N PRO A 42 12.67 7.34 2.38
CA PRO A 42 13.34 6.38 1.52
C PRO A 42 12.46 5.83 0.38
N ILE A 43 11.13 5.86 0.53
CA ILE A 43 10.20 5.35 -0.51
C ILE A 43 10.40 6.08 -1.84
N LEU A 44 10.74 7.37 -1.80
CA LEU A 44 11.11 8.14 -2.98
C LEU A 44 12.21 7.44 -3.80
N ILE A 45 13.24 6.95 -3.14
CA ILE A 45 14.39 6.36 -3.81
C ILE A 45 14.09 4.91 -4.23
N ILE A 46 13.33 4.16 -3.43
CA ILE A 46 12.92 2.78 -3.75
C ILE A 46 12.22 2.74 -5.12
N VAL A 47 11.37 3.72 -5.38
CA VAL A 47 10.65 3.90 -6.64
C VAL A 47 11.59 4.02 -7.81
N ILE A 48 12.48 5.02 -7.75
CA ILE A 48 13.35 5.37 -8.87
C ILE A 48 14.24 4.18 -9.20
N PHE A 49 14.83 3.56 -8.17
CA PHE A 49 15.66 2.37 -8.34
C PHE A 49 14.87 1.16 -8.83
N GLY A 50 13.66 0.93 -8.33
CA GLY A 50 12.83 -0.20 -8.74
C GLY A 50 12.42 -0.12 -10.21
N LEU A 51 11.88 1.03 -10.63
CA LEU A 51 11.46 1.24 -12.01
C LEU A 51 12.64 1.15 -12.98
N LEU A 52 13.76 1.81 -12.63
CA LEU A 52 14.97 1.79 -13.44
C LEU A 52 15.55 0.38 -13.55
N MET A 53 15.61 -0.37 -12.45
CA MET A 53 16.11 -1.75 -12.47
C MET A 53 15.27 -2.63 -13.37
N GLY A 54 13.94 -2.60 -13.23
CA GLY A 54 13.03 -3.35 -14.11
C GLY A 54 13.21 -3.00 -15.59
N TYR A 55 13.32 -1.71 -15.89
CA TYR A 55 13.54 -1.23 -17.26
C TYR A 55 14.88 -1.70 -17.82
N ILE A 56 15.97 -1.63 -17.04
CA ILE A 56 17.31 -2.09 -17.45
C ILE A 56 17.32 -3.60 -17.71
N MET A 57 16.67 -4.40 -16.85
CA MET A 57 16.62 -5.85 -17.02
C MET A 57 16.01 -6.24 -18.37
N VAL A 58 14.96 -5.55 -18.82
CA VAL A 58 14.35 -5.79 -20.13
C VAL A 58 15.17 -5.17 -21.26
N GLY A 59 15.62 -3.92 -21.10
CA GLY A 59 16.39 -3.20 -22.12
C GLY A 59 17.75 -3.84 -22.44
N THR A 60 18.32 -4.61 -21.51
CA THR A 60 19.56 -5.37 -21.71
C THR A 60 19.34 -6.79 -22.23
N GLY A 61 18.09 -7.23 -22.36
CA GLY A 61 17.74 -8.62 -22.74
C GLY A 61 17.92 -9.64 -21.62
N LEU A 62 18.15 -9.22 -20.37
CA LEU A 62 18.28 -10.11 -19.21
C LEU A 62 16.94 -10.76 -18.81
N ALA A 63 15.83 -10.06 -19.04
CA ALA A 63 14.47 -10.49 -18.70
C ALA A 63 13.46 -10.09 -19.78
N THR A 64 12.26 -10.67 -19.72
CA THR A 64 11.11 -10.22 -20.51
C THR A 64 10.16 -9.37 -19.64
N PRO A 65 9.26 -8.56 -20.26
CA PRO A 65 8.26 -7.80 -19.52
C PRO A 65 7.47 -8.67 -18.53
N GLY A 66 7.26 -8.14 -17.32
CA GLY A 66 6.64 -8.85 -16.19
C GLY A 66 7.60 -9.71 -15.36
N LEU A 67 8.87 -9.83 -15.76
CA LEU A 67 9.91 -10.60 -15.08
C LEU A 67 9.54 -12.08 -14.77
N PRO A 68 8.93 -12.85 -15.70
CA PRO A 68 8.57 -14.25 -15.43
C PRO A 68 9.79 -15.14 -15.13
N GLN A 69 10.99 -14.74 -15.56
CA GLN A 69 12.26 -15.41 -15.23
C GLN A 69 12.66 -15.24 -13.75
N PHE A 70 12.04 -14.29 -13.04
CA PHE A 70 12.26 -13.98 -11.63
C PHE A 70 10.97 -14.21 -10.81
N PRO A 71 10.49 -15.45 -10.73
CA PRO A 71 9.17 -15.76 -10.15
C PRO A 71 9.07 -15.39 -8.67
N MET A 72 10.19 -15.29 -7.95
CA MET A 72 10.23 -14.82 -6.56
C MET A 72 10.04 -13.30 -6.43
N ILE A 73 10.48 -12.50 -7.41
CA ILE A 73 10.18 -11.06 -7.48
C ILE A 73 8.67 -10.88 -7.71
N GLU A 74 8.10 -11.64 -8.64
CA GLU A 74 6.66 -11.64 -8.91
C GLU A 74 5.84 -12.13 -7.70
N LEU A 75 6.29 -13.17 -7.00
CA LEU A 75 5.64 -13.61 -5.75
C LEU A 75 5.63 -12.47 -4.73
N THR A 76 6.76 -11.80 -4.54
CA THR A 76 6.93 -10.71 -3.57
C THR A 76 6.13 -9.47 -3.96
N SER A 77 5.89 -9.23 -5.26
CA SER A 77 5.08 -8.08 -5.71
C SER A 77 3.59 -8.25 -5.35
N ARG A 78 3.13 -9.51 -5.21
CA ARG A 78 1.73 -9.87 -4.94
C ARG A 78 1.36 -10.00 -3.46
N VAL A 79 2.27 -9.76 -2.52
CA VAL A 79 2.02 -9.91 -1.05
C VAL A 79 1.47 -8.63 -0.40
N THR A 80 0.90 -7.71 -1.17
CA THR A 80 0.35 -6.43 -0.70
C THR A 80 -0.69 -6.62 0.40
N VAL A 81 -1.62 -7.56 0.23
CA VAL A 81 -2.68 -7.84 1.23
C VAL A 81 -2.04 -8.26 2.56
N THR A 82 -1.07 -9.18 2.51
CA THR A 82 -0.32 -9.64 3.69
C THR A 82 0.40 -8.50 4.40
N ALA A 83 1.04 -7.58 3.66
CA ALA A 83 1.70 -6.43 4.24
C ALA A 83 0.71 -5.49 4.95
N LEU A 84 -0.49 -5.29 4.37
CA LEU A 84 -1.52 -4.40 4.91
C LEU A 84 -2.25 -4.97 6.12
N MET A 85 -2.29 -6.30 6.29
CA MET A 85 -2.93 -6.95 7.44
C MET A 85 -2.48 -6.35 8.78
N ALA A 86 -1.18 -6.08 8.94
CA ALA A 86 -0.64 -5.48 10.16
C ALA A 86 -1.19 -4.06 10.39
N SER A 87 -1.22 -3.23 9.34
CA SER A 87 -1.76 -1.86 9.40
C SER A 87 -3.26 -1.85 9.72
N PHE A 88 -4.03 -2.78 9.13
CA PHE A 88 -5.45 -2.94 9.41
C PHE A 88 -5.71 -3.33 10.87
N PHE A 89 -4.95 -4.30 11.38
CA PHE A 89 -5.05 -4.71 12.78
C PHE A 89 -4.77 -3.56 13.74
N VAL A 90 -3.66 -2.83 13.53
CA VAL A 90 -3.29 -1.68 14.37
C VAL A 90 -4.35 -0.59 14.29
N GLY A 91 -4.81 -0.23 13.10
CA GLY A 91 -5.85 0.79 12.99
C GLY A 91 -7.17 0.35 13.65
N GLY A 92 -7.49 -0.94 13.68
CA GLY A 92 -8.65 -1.47 14.43
C GLY A 92 -8.51 -1.24 15.94
N GLN A 93 -7.32 -1.49 16.50
CA GLN A 93 -7.03 -1.18 17.90
C GLN A 93 -7.18 0.33 18.17
N GLU A 94 -6.60 1.19 17.31
CA GLU A 94 -6.64 2.63 17.50
C GLU A 94 -8.05 3.21 17.35
N ILE A 95 -8.85 2.71 16.39
CA ILE A 95 -10.26 3.08 16.25
C ILE A 95 -11.02 2.80 17.55
N ARG A 96 -10.84 1.61 18.14
CA ARG A 96 -11.52 1.26 19.40
C ARG A 96 -11.08 2.16 20.55
N LYS A 97 -9.79 2.51 20.65
CA LYS A 97 -9.27 3.46 21.65
C LYS A 97 -9.92 4.84 21.53
N ILE A 98 -10.06 5.36 20.30
CA ILE A 98 -10.70 6.65 20.04
C ILE A 98 -12.17 6.64 20.47
N PHE A 99 -12.91 5.58 20.15
CA PHE A 99 -14.32 5.47 20.55
C PHE A 99 -14.50 5.26 22.05
N ALA A 100 -13.57 4.57 22.71
CA ALA A 100 -13.59 4.36 24.16
C ALA A 100 -12.97 5.53 24.96
N ASN A 101 -12.40 6.54 24.30
CA ASN A 101 -11.58 7.59 24.92
C ASN A 101 -10.45 7.03 25.82
N GLU A 102 -9.92 5.86 25.49
CA GLU A 102 -8.89 5.19 26.28
C GLU A 102 -7.49 5.58 25.79
N LYS A 103 -6.68 6.17 26.66
CA LYS A 103 -5.23 6.28 26.46
C LYS A 103 -4.56 5.01 26.95
N ILE A 104 -4.64 3.93 26.18
CA ILE A 104 -3.83 2.75 26.51
C ILE A 104 -2.43 3.04 25.97
N SER A 105 -1.53 3.48 26.85
CA SER A 105 -0.09 3.36 26.69
C SER A 105 0.35 2.11 27.44
N PRO A 106 0.40 0.93 26.80
CA PRO A 106 1.06 -0.20 27.42
C PRO A 106 2.55 0.14 27.48
N GLU A 107 3.23 -0.24 28.56
CA GLU A 107 4.69 -0.33 28.55
C GLU A 107 5.15 -1.09 27.30
N GLU A 108 6.02 -0.48 26.49
CA GLU A 108 6.49 -1.12 25.28
C GLU A 108 7.34 -2.33 25.64
N MET A 109 6.89 -3.53 25.24
CA MET A 109 7.62 -4.79 25.44
C MET A 109 9.03 -4.78 24.83
N VAL A 110 9.27 -3.90 23.84
CA VAL A 110 10.52 -3.81 23.10
C VAL A 110 10.88 -2.35 22.88
N VAL A 111 12.10 -2.00 23.29
CA VAL A 111 12.75 -0.75 22.93
C VAL A 111 13.76 -1.04 21.81
N PRO A 112 13.54 -0.54 20.58
CA PRO A 112 14.46 -0.75 19.47
C PRO A 112 15.85 -0.18 19.75
N SER A 113 16.88 -0.84 19.23
CA SER A 113 18.26 -0.34 19.27
C SER A 113 18.39 0.96 18.46
N SER A 114 19.03 1.97 19.07
CA SER A 114 19.37 3.23 18.40
C SER A 114 20.66 3.14 17.58
N LYS A 115 21.45 2.07 17.74
CA LYS A 115 22.75 1.91 17.08
C LYS A 115 22.57 1.69 15.58
N GLU A 116 23.17 2.56 14.77
CA GLU A 116 23.23 2.37 13.33
C GLU A 116 24.10 1.17 12.96
N LEU A 117 23.62 0.39 11.99
CA LEU A 117 24.35 -0.73 11.40
C LEU A 117 24.82 -0.38 9.99
N PHE A 118 23.95 0.28 9.23
CA PHE A 118 24.25 0.94 7.97
C PHE A 118 23.82 2.41 8.09
N LEU A 119 24.41 3.29 7.29
CA LEU A 119 24.05 4.71 7.29
C LEU A 119 22.53 4.87 7.06
N GLY A 120 21.84 5.54 7.97
CA GLY A 120 20.38 5.73 7.92
C GLY A 120 19.53 4.50 8.31
N THR A 121 20.16 3.40 8.72
CA THR A 121 19.46 2.16 9.13
C THR A 121 19.99 1.61 10.45
N LYS A 122 19.13 1.63 11.47
CA LYS A 122 19.42 1.09 12.81
C LYS A 122 19.44 -0.44 12.81
N ALA A 123 20.13 -1.03 13.78
CA ALA A 123 20.26 -2.48 13.90
C ALA A 123 18.90 -3.20 13.94
N THR A 124 17.94 -2.71 14.74
CA THR A 124 16.59 -3.31 14.81
C THR A 124 15.81 -3.09 13.52
N GLN A 125 15.97 -1.94 12.86
CA GLN A 125 15.34 -1.65 11.57
C GLN A 125 15.84 -2.60 10.48
N PHE A 126 17.14 -2.85 10.43
CA PHE A 126 17.72 -3.84 9.50
C PHE A 126 17.17 -5.25 9.75
N MET A 127 17.05 -5.65 11.01
CA MET A 127 16.45 -6.94 11.37
C MET A 127 14.97 -7.01 10.96
N PHE A 128 14.19 -5.94 11.16
CA PHE A 128 12.81 -5.86 10.67
C PHE A 128 12.72 -5.94 9.15
N LEU A 129 13.69 -5.38 8.42
CA LEU A 129 13.76 -5.43 6.96
C LEU A 129 13.94 -6.86 6.47
N ILE A 130 14.98 -7.55 6.94
CA ILE A 130 15.24 -8.94 6.55
C ILE A 130 14.07 -9.83 7.00
N ARG A 131 13.62 -9.68 8.25
CA ARG A 131 12.51 -10.47 8.79
C ARG A 131 11.22 -10.25 8.00
N GLY A 132 10.91 -9.00 7.62
CA GLY A 132 9.73 -8.65 6.84
C GLY A 132 9.68 -9.41 5.51
N PHE A 133 10.81 -9.56 4.82
CA PHE A 133 10.89 -10.33 3.57
C PHE A 133 10.53 -11.80 3.78
N PHE A 134 11.12 -12.42 4.80
CA PHE A 134 10.86 -13.83 5.14
C PHE A 134 9.40 -14.04 5.60
N ILE A 135 8.82 -13.10 6.37
CA ILE A 135 7.40 -13.15 6.76
C ILE A 135 6.51 -13.10 5.53
N LEU A 136 6.70 -12.11 4.66
CA LEU A 136 5.84 -11.89 3.49
C LEU A 136 5.88 -13.07 2.53
N THR A 137 7.09 -13.51 2.15
CA THR A 137 7.27 -14.66 1.24
C THR A 137 6.82 -15.97 1.88
N GLY A 138 7.08 -16.16 3.18
CA GLY A 138 6.67 -17.35 3.93
C GLY A 138 5.15 -17.48 4.05
N ILE A 139 4.46 -16.39 4.43
CA ILE A 139 2.99 -16.37 4.53
C ILE A 139 2.35 -16.62 3.18
N GLU A 140 2.83 -15.96 2.11
CA GLU A 140 2.25 -16.13 0.77
C GLU A 140 2.43 -17.56 0.24
N ALA A 141 3.61 -18.15 0.42
CA ALA A 141 3.86 -19.54 0.03
C ALA A 141 2.96 -20.52 0.80
N PHE A 142 2.81 -20.34 2.11
CA PHE A 142 1.89 -21.15 2.92
C PHE A 142 0.42 -20.96 2.51
N ARG A 143 0.00 -19.72 2.25
CA ARG A 143 -1.35 -19.40 1.78
C ARG A 143 -1.67 -20.14 0.48
N ARG A 144 -0.77 -20.07 -0.51
CA ARG A 144 -0.96 -20.78 -1.81
C ARG A 144 -1.00 -22.29 -1.66
N LEU A 145 -0.15 -22.83 -0.77
CA LEU A 145 -0.15 -24.25 -0.44
C LEU A 145 -1.50 -24.71 0.14
N PHE A 146 -2.05 -23.98 1.11
CA PHE A 146 -3.32 -24.35 1.75
C PHE A 146 -4.53 -24.19 0.84
N ILE A 147 -4.52 -23.18 -0.04
CA ILE A 147 -5.59 -22.96 -1.01
C ILE A 147 -5.54 -23.98 -2.17
N GLY A 148 -4.40 -24.66 -2.36
CA GLY A 148 -4.19 -25.55 -3.50
C GLY A 148 -4.03 -24.79 -4.82
N HIS A 149 -3.50 -23.57 -4.75
CA HIS A 149 -3.30 -22.73 -5.93
C HIS A 149 -2.22 -23.35 -6.83
N ASN A 150 -2.63 -23.82 -8.00
CA ASN A 150 -1.72 -24.34 -9.03
C ASN A 150 -1.74 -23.38 -10.21
N SER A 151 -0.70 -22.56 -10.30
CA SER A 151 -0.47 -21.63 -11.40
C SER A 151 0.14 -22.29 -12.63
N GLY A 152 0.48 -23.59 -12.55
CA GLY A 152 1.15 -24.33 -13.61
C GLY A 152 2.62 -23.93 -13.78
N LEU A 153 3.15 -23.13 -12.86
CA LEU A 153 4.54 -22.66 -12.86
C LEU A 153 5.44 -23.63 -12.08
N SER A 154 6.71 -23.68 -12.46
CA SER A 154 7.73 -24.46 -11.75
C SER A 154 7.87 -24.09 -10.28
N LEU A 155 7.44 -22.89 -9.88
CA LEU A 155 7.47 -22.41 -8.50
C LEU A 155 6.53 -23.19 -7.56
N ASP A 156 5.41 -23.71 -8.07
CA ASP A 156 4.33 -24.23 -7.22
C ASP A 156 4.75 -25.43 -6.36
N GLN A 157 5.64 -26.28 -6.91
CA GLN A 157 6.19 -27.44 -6.23
C GLN A 157 7.08 -27.06 -5.04
N PHE A 158 7.59 -25.82 -5.02
CA PHE A 158 8.54 -25.35 -4.01
C PHE A 158 7.90 -24.50 -2.91
N TYR A 159 6.59 -24.22 -2.95
CA TYR A 159 5.92 -23.47 -1.88
C TYR A 159 6.10 -24.06 -0.48
N PRO A 160 6.08 -25.39 -0.25
CA PRO A 160 6.38 -25.95 1.07
C PRO A 160 7.77 -25.54 1.59
N LEU A 161 8.78 -25.55 0.72
CA LEU A 161 10.15 -25.20 1.08
C LEU A 161 10.29 -23.69 1.32
N ILE A 162 9.73 -22.87 0.44
CA ILE A 162 9.73 -21.40 0.56
C ILE A 162 9.00 -20.99 1.85
N GLY A 163 7.84 -21.59 2.11
CA GLY A 163 7.08 -21.39 3.33
C GLY A 163 7.89 -21.74 4.57
N TYR A 164 8.51 -22.92 4.60
CA TYR A 164 9.35 -23.37 5.71
C TYR A 164 10.51 -22.40 5.98
N ILE A 165 11.29 -22.05 4.94
CA ILE A 165 12.41 -21.12 5.06
C ILE A 165 11.93 -19.75 5.56
N GLY A 166 10.86 -19.22 4.96
CA GLY A 166 10.25 -17.96 5.35
C GLY A 166 9.83 -17.92 6.82
N LEU A 167 9.09 -18.92 7.28
CA LEU A 167 8.62 -18.96 8.66
C LEU A 167 9.76 -19.17 9.65
N VAL A 168 10.66 -20.13 9.41
CA VAL A 168 11.78 -20.43 10.34
C VAL A 168 12.75 -19.25 10.44
N ALA A 169 13.18 -18.71 9.29
CA ALA A 169 14.06 -17.54 9.28
C ALA A 169 13.39 -16.35 9.97
N SER A 170 12.09 -16.14 9.73
CA SER A 170 11.37 -15.09 10.43
C SER A 170 11.43 -15.27 11.93
N VAL A 171 11.26 -16.46 12.49
CA VAL A 171 11.30 -16.70 13.95
C VAL A 171 12.68 -16.42 14.54
N ILE A 172 13.75 -16.86 13.86
CA ILE A 172 15.14 -16.74 14.32
C ILE A 172 15.62 -15.29 14.29
N LEU A 173 15.25 -14.51 13.27
CA LEU A 173 15.73 -13.15 13.07
C LEU A 173 15.09 -12.19 14.08
N ILE A 174 15.75 -12.01 15.21
CA ILE A 174 15.42 -11.04 16.24
C ILE A 174 16.69 -10.27 16.61
N ASP A 175 16.59 -8.95 16.67
CA ASP A 175 17.73 -8.11 17.04
C ASP A 175 18.18 -8.40 18.48
N HIS A 176 19.40 -8.92 18.62
CA HIS A 176 20.03 -9.17 19.92
C HIS A 176 20.37 -7.87 20.67
N ARG A 177 20.41 -6.72 19.98
CA ARG A 177 20.73 -5.40 20.55
C ARG A 177 19.50 -4.65 21.03
N ALA A 178 18.30 -5.13 20.73
CA ALA A 178 17.06 -4.54 21.23
C ALA A 178 16.84 -4.93 22.70
N GLN A 179 16.29 -4.01 23.50
CA GLN A 179 15.89 -4.32 24.86
C GLN A 179 14.50 -4.95 24.82
N ILE A 180 14.39 -6.20 25.26
CA ILE A 180 13.15 -6.99 25.22
C ILE A 180 12.87 -7.50 26.63
N THR A 181 11.75 -7.07 27.22
CA THR A 181 11.39 -7.41 28.61
C THR A 181 11.26 -8.92 28.82
N ASN A 182 10.63 -9.62 27.86
CA ASN A 182 10.49 -11.07 27.90
C ASN A 182 10.66 -11.66 26.49
N LYS A 183 11.84 -12.22 26.21
CA LYS A 183 12.20 -12.76 24.88
C LYS A 183 11.31 -13.94 24.46
N ALA A 184 11.01 -14.86 25.38
CA ALA A 184 10.19 -16.02 25.09
C ALA A 184 8.75 -15.61 24.72
N LEU A 185 8.17 -14.68 25.48
CA LEU A 185 6.86 -14.12 25.18
C LEU A 185 6.85 -13.37 23.84
N TYR A 186 7.89 -12.57 23.57
CA TYR A 186 8.02 -11.83 22.32
C TYR A 186 8.09 -12.77 21.10
N ILE A 187 8.87 -13.85 21.15
CA ILE A 187 8.94 -14.87 20.09
C ILE A 187 7.59 -15.56 19.90
N ARG A 188 6.95 -16.02 20.99
CA ARG A 188 5.64 -16.69 20.94
C ARG A 188 4.57 -15.78 20.33
N LYS A 189 4.57 -14.49 20.69
CA LYS A 189 3.68 -13.50 20.05
C LYS A 189 3.92 -13.41 18.55
N GLY A 190 5.18 -13.39 18.09
CA GLY A 190 5.49 -13.38 16.66
C GLY A 190 4.94 -14.61 15.92
N ILE A 191 5.07 -15.80 16.50
CA ILE A 191 4.51 -17.03 15.93
C ILE A 191 2.98 -16.97 15.88
N ILE A 192 2.33 -16.53 16.96
CA ILE A 192 0.87 -16.38 17.03
C ILE A 192 0.40 -15.35 15.98
N GLU A 193 1.05 -14.21 15.89
CA GLU A 193 0.74 -13.17 14.90
C GLU A 193 0.83 -13.71 13.47
N THR A 194 1.88 -14.46 13.14
CA THR A 194 2.03 -15.07 11.81
C THR A 194 0.93 -16.09 11.53
N ALA A 195 0.63 -16.97 12.49
CA ALA A 195 -0.42 -17.98 12.34
C ALA A 195 -1.81 -17.34 12.17
N VAL A 196 -2.10 -16.27 12.92
CA VAL A 196 -3.34 -15.51 12.81
C VAL A 196 -3.43 -14.83 11.45
N ILE A 197 -2.36 -14.19 10.94
CA ILE A 197 -2.38 -13.58 9.60
C ILE A 197 -2.70 -14.62 8.52
N VAL A 198 -2.03 -15.79 8.56
CA VAL A 198 -2.31 -16.90 7.62
C VAL A 198 -3.77 -17.34 7.71
N LEU A 199 -4.28 -17.53 8.92
CA LEU A 199 -5.67 -17.93 9.15
C LEU A 199 -6.66 -16.90 8.60
N LEU A 200 -6.43 -15.61 8.86
CA LEU A 200 -7.31 -14.54 8.38
C LEU A 200 -7.30 -14.44 6.86
N LEU A 201 -6.15 -14.57 6.21
CA LEU A 201 -6.06 -14.59 4.74
C LEU A 201 -6.77 -15.82 4.15
N PHE A 202 -6.58 -16.99 4.75
CA PHE A 202 -7.28 -18.22 4.33
C PHE A 202 -8.81 -18.07 4.44
N VAL A 203 -9.30 -17.56 5.57
CA VAL A 203 -10.73 -17.29 5.77
C VAL A 203 -11.23 -16.22 4.78
N ALA A 204 -10.47 -15.15 4.56
CA ALA A 204 -10.83 -14.11 3.61
C ALA A 204 -10.96 -14.64 2.18
N TYR A 205 -10.05 -15.51 1.74
CA TYR A 205 -10.11 -16.15 0.43
C TYR A 205 -11.39 -16.98 0.26
N HIS A 206 -11.73 -17.82 1.24
CA HIS A 206 -12.93 -18.65 1.15
C HIS A 206 -14.21 -17.82 1.21
N ILE A 207 -14.28 -16.79 2.05
CA ILE A 207 -15.43 -15.88 2.08
C ILE A 207 -15.57 -15.16 0.73
N SER A 208 -14.49 -14.62 0.17
CA SER A 208 -14.51 -14.01 -1.16
C SER A 208 -15.02 -14.97 -2.22
N GLY A 209 -14.51 -16.21 -2.25
CA GLY A 209 -14.99 -17.25 -3.16
C GLY A 209 -16.48 -17.58 -3.00
N TRP A 210 -17.00 -17.64 -1.78
CA TRP A 210 -18.42 -17.92 -1.51
C TRP A 210 -19.35 -16.76 -1.86
N VAL A 211 -18.89 -15.51 -1.73
CA VAL A 211 -19.68 -14.31 -2.02
C VAL A 211 -19.62 -13.95 -3.51
N ARG A 212 -18.55 -14.34 -4.22
CA ARG A 212 -18.32 -14.04 -5.65
C ARG A 212 -19.51 -14.32 -6.58
N PRO A 213 -20.32 -15.40 -6.41
CA PRO A 213 -21.50 -15.64 -7.24
C PRO A 213 -22.61 -14.59 -7.09
N VAL A 214 -22.65 -13.88 -5.96
CA VAL A 214 -23.63 -12.81 -5.68
C VAL A 214 -23.05 -11.46 -6.05
N ILE A 215 -21.81 -11.19 -5.63
CA ILE A 215 -21.11 -9.94 -5.89
C ILE A 215 -19.60 -10.19 -5.91
N ALA A 216 -18.91 -9.66 -6.92
CA ALA A 216 -17.48 -9.88 -7.11
C ALA A 216 -16.61 -9.04 -6.15
N LEU A 217 -16.75 -9.27 -4.84
CA LEU A 217 -15.95 -8.58 -3.82
C LEU A 217 -14.56 -9.21 -3.68
N PRO A 218 -13.49 -8.41 -3.69
CA PRO A 218 -12.13 -8.90 -3.64
C PRO A 218 -11.75 -9.47 -2.26
N GLU A 219 -10.75 -10.35 -2.19
CA GLU A 219 -10.25 -10.96 -0.95
C GLU A 219 -9.74 -9.91 0.04
N ILE A 220 -9.03 -8.88 -0.44
CA ILE A 220 -8.50 -7.82 0.42
C ILE A 220 -9.59 -7.19 1.31
N PHE A 221 -10.82 -7.10 0.79
CA PHE A 221 -11.94 -6.52 1.51
C PHE A 221 -12.28 -7.34 2.76
N PHE A 222 -12.36 -8.66 2.62
CA PHE A 222 -12.64 -9.54 3.75
C PHE A 222 -11.44 -9.63 4.70
N ALA A 223 -10.23 -9.70 4.16
CA ALA A 223 -9.00 -9.71 4.96
C ALA A 223 -8.93 -8.47 5.88
N MET A 224 -9.29 -7.31 5.32
CA MET A 224 -9.35 -6.05 6.03
C MET A 224 -10.45 -6.03 7.11
N ILE A 225 -11.70 -6.39 6.80
CA ILE A 225 -12.79 -6.47 7.81
C ILE A 225 -12.39 -7.37 8.98
N LEU A 226 -11.84 -8.55 8.67
CA LEU A 226 -11.41 -9.51 9.68
C LEU A 226 -10.26 -8.96 10.53
N SER A 227 -9.26 -8.34 9.90
CA SER A 227 -8.09 -7.78 10.60
C SER A 227 -8.46 -6.58 11.49
N VAL A 228 -9.26 -5.65 10.96
CA VAL A 228 -9.76 -4.48 11.70
C VAL A 228 -10.64 -4.94 12.87
N GLY A 229 -11.57 -5.87 12.62
CA GLY A 229 -12.45 -6.43 13.66
C GLY A 229 -11.65 -7.11 14.77
N LEU A 230 -10.65 -7.92 14.42
CA LEU A 230 -9.76 -8.54 15.39
C LEU A 230 -8.97 -7.49 16.19
N GLY A 231 -8.46 -6.45 15.53
CA GLY A 231 -7.81 -5.31 16.19
C GLY A 231 -8.71 -4.60 17.19
N MET A 232 -9.97 -4.36 16.83
CA MET A 232 -10.97 -3.75 17.72
C MET A 232 -11.27 -4.61 18.95
N ILE A 233 -11.23 -5.94 18.82
CA ILE A 233 -11.42 -6.88 19.94
C ILE A 233 -10.14 -6.93 20.80
N MET A 234 -8.98 -6.99 20.16
CA MET A 234 -7.68 -7.23 20.81
C MET A 234 -6.92 -5.93 21.13
N VAL A 235 -7.60 -4.89 21.63
CA VAL A 235 -6.99 -3.56 21.91
C VAL A 235 -5.77 -3.62 22.83
N ARG A 236 -5.75 -4.56 23.77
CA ARG A 236 -4.67 -4.72 24.76
C ARG A 236 -3.50 -5.55 24.23
N TRP A 237 -3.58 -6.09 23.02
CA TRP A 237 -2.50 -6.88 22.44
C TRP A 237 -1.31 -6.00 22.09
N GLN A 238 -0.21 -6.16 22.83
CA GLN A 238 1.05 -5.53 22.47
C GLN A 238 1.75 -6.32 21.35
N PHE A 239 2.22 -5.61 20.33
CA PHE A 239 2.83 -6.19 19.14
C PHE A 239 4.13 -6.94 19.41
N GLY A 240 4.16 -8.19 18.95
CA GLY A 240 5.33 -9.01 18.76
C GLY A 240 6.16 -8.59 17.54
N PRO A 241 7.18 -9.39 17.20
CA PRO A 241 8.13 -9.05 16.14
C PRO A 241 7.51 -9.12 14.73
N THR A 242 6.43 -9.88 14.53
CA THR A 242 5.82 -10.05 13.20
C THR A 242 5.10 -8.78 12.78
N ILE A 243 4.15 -8.30 13.60
CA ILE A 243 3.43 -7.05 13.31
C ILE A 243 4.40 -5.87 13.19
N ARG A 244 5.38 -5.75 14.09
CA ARG A 244 6.37 -4.67 14.06
C ARG A 244 7.21 -4.66 12.78
N SER A 245 7.61 -5.83 12.29
CA SER A 245 8.38 -5.95 11.05
C SER A 245 7.54 -5.58 9.84
N LEU A 246 6.27 -5.99 9.80
CA LEU A 246 5.36 -5.67 8.70
C LEU A 246 4.99 -4.19 8.65
N LEU A 247 4.75 -3.54 9.79
CA LEU A 247 4.48 -2.10 9.84
C LEU A 247 5.68 -1.26 9.35
N PHE A 248 6.89 -1.69 9.71
CA PHE A 248 8.11 -0.96 9.34
C PHE A 248 8.57 -1.25 7.90
N ALA A 249 8.69 -2.53 7.53
CA ALA A 249 9.32 -2.94 6.28
C ALA A 249 8.38 -3.61 5.28
N GLY A 250 7.17 -4.00 5.69
CA GLY A 250 6.24 -4.74 4.84
C GLY A 250 5.95 -3.99 3.53
N ILE A 251 5.45 -2.76 3.64
CA ILE A 251 5.14 -1.94 2.45
C ILE A 251 6.41 -1.62 1.63
N PRO A 252 7.53 -1.11 2.21
CA PRO A 252 8.76 -0.89 1.45
C PRO A 252 9.24 -2.09 0.62
N ILE A 253 9.16 -3.31 1.16
CA ILE A 253 9.55 -4.55 0.47
C ILE A 253 8.62 -4.83 -0.70
N VAL A 254 7.31 -4.74 -0.48
CA VAL A 254 6.30 -4.94 -1.53
C VAL A 254 6.45 -3.91 -2.65
N LEU A 255 6.66 -2.64 -2.29
CA LEU A 255 6.88 -1.56 -3.23
C LEU A 255 8.12 -1.81 -4.10
N ALA A 256 9.25 -2.19 -3.48
CA ALA A 256 10.47 -2.50 -4.22
C ALA A 256 10.27 -3.61 -5.27
N ALA A 257 9.59 -4.70 -4.90
CA ALA A 257 9.27 -5.77 -5.85
C ALA A 257 8.29 -5.32 -6.94
N ASN A 258 7.22 -4.60 -6.57
CA ASN A 258 6.24 -4.07 -7.52
C ASN A 258 6.87 -3.13 -8.54
N PHE A 259 7.79 -2.26 -8.16
CA PHE A 259 8.44 -1.35 -9.10
C PHE A 259 9.43 -2.03 -10.02
N MET A 260 10.10 -3.11 -9.59
CA MET A 260 10.90 -3.89 -10.53
C MET A 260 10.02 -4.54 -11.60
N VAL A 261 8.89 -5.14 -11.21
CA VAL A 261 7.94 -5.70 -12.18
C VAL A 261 7.32 -4.60 -13.05
N GLY A 262 6.91 -3.47 -12.46
CA GLY A 262 6.31 -2.34 -13.18
C GLY A 262 7.29 -1.70 -14.17
N GLY A 263 8.54 -1.48 -13.74
CA GLY A 263 9.64 -0.99 -14.56
C GLY A 263 9.89 -1.84 -15.80
N SER A 264 9.79 -3.17 -15.66
CA SER A 264 9.95 -4.11 -16.77
C SER A 264 8.87 -4.00 -17.85
N ARG A 265 7.70 -3.44 -17.51
CA ARG A 265 6.55 -3.29 -18.43
C ARG A 265 6.40 -1.87 -18.99
N ILE A 266 7.27 -0.92 -18.62
CA ILE A 266 7.16 0.48 -19.06
C ILE A 266 7.12 0.58 -20.59
N ALA A 267 8.04 -0.09 -21.29
CA ALA A 267 8.14 0.00 -22.75
C ALA A 267 6.94 -0.63 -23.47
N GLU A 268 6.44 -1.77 -22.96
CA GLU A 268 5.26 -2.46 -23.49
C GLU A 268 4.00 -1.59 -23.32
N ALA A 269 3.86 -0.93 -22.17
CA ALA A 269 2.69 -0.10 -21.88
C ALA A 269 2.57 1.09 -22.85
N PHE A 270 3.68 1.75 -23.21
CA PHE A 270 3.64 2.85 -24.18
C PHE A 270 3.26 2.42 -25.61
N GLN A 271 3.24 1.12 -25.91
CA GLN A 271 2.84 0.59 -27.21
C GLN A 271 1.36 0.19 -27.28
N LEU A 272 0.66 0.15 -26.14
CA LEU A 272 -0.76 -0.21 -26.08
C LEU A 272 -1.64 0.96 -26.54
N SER A 273 -2.63 0.65 -27.39
CA SER A 273 -3.63 1.63 -27.84
C SER A 273 -4.46 2.15 -26.66
N GLY A 274 -4.78 3.45 -26.64
CA GLY A 274 -5.52 4.09 -25.54
C GLY A 274 -4.69 4.35 -24.27
N MET A 275 -3.47 3.82 -24.17
CA MET A 275 -2.66 3.99 -22.96
C MET A 275 -2.25 5.46 -22.76
N THR A 276 -2.03 6.24 -23.82
CA THR A 276 -1.68 7.68 -23.68
C THR A 276 -2.69 8.46 -22.82
N ASP A 277 -3.98 8.16 -22.94
CA ASP A 277 -5.03 8.84 -22.18
C ASP A 277 -5.04 8.36 -20.72
N VAL A 278 -4.87 7.04 -20.52
CA VAL A 278 -4.70 6.42 -19.20
C VAL A 278 -3.49 7.02 -18.47
N LEU A 279 -2.38 7.25 -19.17
CA LEU A 279 -1.16 7.84 -18.62
C LEU A 279 -1.34 9.32 -18.29
N SER A 280 -1.95 10.06 -19.20
CA SER A 280 -2.18 11.50 -19.04
C SER A 280 -3.09 11.76 -17.86
N PHE A 281 -4.23 11.07 -17.79
CA PHE A 281 -5.12 11.15 -16.64
C PHE A 281 -4.46 10.59 -15.37
N GLY A 282 -3.71 9.49 -15.46
CA GLY A 282 -2.98 8.93 -14.32
C GLY A 282 -2.04 9.96 -13.69
N PHE A 283 -1.24 10.66 -14.50
CA PHE A 283 -0.31 11.69 -14.01
C PHE A 283 -1.02 12.94 -13.49
N PHE A 284 -1.87 13.57 -14.30
CA PHE A 284 -2.53 14.82 -13.92
C PHE A 284 -3.62 14.62 -12.87
N GLY A 285 -4.33 13.51 -12.94
CA GLY A 285 -5.27 13.08 -11.92
C GLY A 285 -4.59 12.91 -10.58
N GLN A 286 -3.37 12.37 -10.53
CA GLN A 286 -2.64 12.33 -9.26
C GLN A 286 -2.31 13.71 -8.72
N LEU A 287 -1.92 14.65 -9.58
CA LEU A 287 -1.74 16.03 -9.15
C LEU A 287 -3.05 16.61 -8.60
N LEU A 288 -4.16 16.40 -9.30
CA LEU A 288 -5.48 16.89 -8.93
C LEU A 288 -5.96 16.28 -7.59
N TRP A 289 -5.98 14.96 -7.46
CA TRP A 289 -6.56 14.29 -6.30
C TRP A 289 -5.67 14.40 -5.06
N MET A 290 -4.34 14.31 -5.24
CA MET A 290 -3.39 14.50 -4.13
C MET A 290 -3.37 15.95 -3.68
N PHE A 291 -2.97 16.86 -4.56
CA PHE A 291 -2.78 18.25 -4.17
C PHE A 291 -4.10 18.99 -4.00
N GLY A 292 -5.18 18.58 -4.67
CA GLY A 292 -6.53 19.10 -4.41
C GLY A 292 -7.03 18.77 -3.01
N GLY A 293 -6.83 17.52 -2.55
CA GLY A 293 -7.17 17.14 -1.18
C GLY A 293 -6.34 17.92 -0.14
N LEU A 294 -5.04 18.07 -0.39
CA LEU A 294 -4.16 18.91 0.43
C LEU A 294 -4.60 20.38 0.43
N SER A 295 -4.93 20.92 -0.74
CA SER A 295 -5.39 22.31 -0.90
C SER A 295 -6.66 22.56 -0.10
N ILE A 296 -7.61 21.63 -0.14
CA ILE A 296 -8.86 21.72 0.62
C ILE A 296 -8.59 21.70 2.13
N LEU A 297 -7.74 20.79 2.60
CA LEU A 297 -7.36 20.73 4.02
C LEU A 297 -6.63 21.99 4.50
N ILE A 298 -5.73 22.54 3.69
CA ILE A 298 -4.98 23.76 4.03
C ILE A 298 -5.91 24.97 4.02
N TRP A 299 -6.66 25.16 2.93
CA TRP A 299 -7.45 26.38 2.71
C TRP A 299 -8.72 26.39 3.56
N PHE A 300 -9.52 25.32 3.52
CA PHE A 300 -10.83 25.26 4.19
C PHE A 300 -10.76 24.61 5.57
N GLY A 301 -9.87 23.63 5.75
CA GLY A 301 -9.67 22.94 7.03
C GLY A 301 -8.71 23.64 7.99
N PHE A 302 -7.97 24.67 7.53
CA PHE A 302 -6.89 25.33 8.28
C PHE A 302 -5.85 24.34 8.87
N ALA A 303 -5.62 23.23 8.18
CA ALA A 303 -4.74 22.16 8.62
C ALA A 303 -3.47 22.11 7.76
N ASN A 304 -2.53 23.03 8.01
CA ASN A 304 -1.30 23.13 7.22
C ASN A 304 -0.08 22.41 7.84
N HIS A 305 -0.28 21.23 8.41
CA HIS A 305 0.81 20.48 9.07
C HIS A 305 0.86 19.02 8.61
N ILE A 306 2.06 18.51 8.37
CA ILE A 306 2.37 17.14 7.92
C ILE A 306 1.66 16.05 8.75
N ARG A 307 1.58 16.22 10.08
CA ARG A 307 0.87 15.30 10.99
C ARG A 307 -0.61 15.08 10.65
N ASN A 308 -1.23 16.05 9.97
CA ASN A 308 -2.62 16.01 9.52
C ASN A 308 -2.67 15.61 8.04
N LEU A 309 -1.88 16.30 7.23
CA LEU A 309 -1.92 16.21 5.78
C LEU A 309 -1.45 14.85 5.26
N ALA A 310 -0.37 14.29 5.80
CA ALA A 310 0.14 12.99 5.33
C ALA A 310 -0.81 11.84 5.69
N PRO A 311 -1.25 11.64 6.95
CA PRO A 311 -2.25 10.63 7.28
C PRO A 311 -3.60 10.86 6.59
N GLY A 312 -4.04 12.12 6.49
CA GLY A 312 -5.29 12.48 5.82
C GLY A 312 -5.29 12.05 4.35
N MET A 313 -4.21 12.28 3.61
CA MET A 313 -4.10 11.83 2.22
C MET A 313 -3.80 10.34 2.09
N ALA A 314 -3.03 9.75 3.02
CA ALA A 314 -2.82 8.31 3.08
C ALA A 314 -4.17 7.56 3.20
N GLY A 315 -5.08 8.06 4.04
CA GLY A 315 -6.44 7.52 4.16
C GLY A 315 -7.34 7.90 2.99
N ALA A 316 -7.45 9.20 2.68
CA ALA A 316 -8.37 9.73 1.69
C ALA A 316 -8.20 9.17 0.28
N LEU A 317 -6.98 8.78 -0.08
CA LEU A 317 -6.70 8.18 -1.37
C LEU A 317 -6.31 6.70 -1.24
N SER A 318 -6.32 6.14 -0.02
CA SER A 318 -5.71 4.84 0.28
C SER A 318 -4.32 4.70 -0.35
N HIS A 319 -3.55 5.79 -0.27
CA HIS A 319 -2.42 6.02 -1.14
C HIS A 319 -1.20 5.23 -0.67
N SER A 320 -0.69 4.35 -1.54
CA SER A 320 0.31 3.34 -1.17
C SER A 320 1.64 3.90 -0.67
N GLY A 321 2.20 4.90 -1.38
CA GLY A 321 3.45 5.54 -0.98
C GLY A 321 3.35 6.25 0.37
N LEU A 322 2.41 7.19 0.54
CA LEU A 322 2.18 7.91 1.80
C LEU A 322 1.83 7.00 2.97
N THR A 323 1.05 5.94 2.72
CA THR A 323 0.79 4.92 3.74
C THR A 323 2.09 4.31 4.23
N GLY A 324 2.95 3.82 3.31
CA GLY A 324 4.25 3.27 3.68
C GLY A 324 5.13 4.28 4.42
N ALA A 325 5.19 5.53 3.96
CA ALA A 325 6.03 6.57 4.57
C ALA A 325 5.56 6.94 5.98
N CYS A 326 4.23 6.95 6.19
CA CYS A 326 3.67 7.18 7.52
C CYS A 326 3.93 5.98 8.43
N THR A 327 3.60 4.75 8.02
CA THR A 327 3.74 3.56 8.89
C THR A 327 5.21 3.23 9.20
N ALA A 328 6.13 3.50 8.27
CA ALA A 328 7.57 3.39 8.50
C ALA A 328 8.12 4.48 9.45
N GLY A 329 7.34 5.53 9.72
CA GLY A 329 7.71 6.65 10.59
C GLY A 329 8.55 7.72 9.92
N ASP A 330 8.67 7.71 8.59
CA ASP A 330 9.48 8.66 7.83
C ASP A 330 8.95 10.10 7.96
N LEU A 331 7.63 10.24 8.14
CA LEU A 331 6.92 11.52 8.26
C LEU A 331 6.63 11.93 9.71
N GLY A 332 7.30 11.26 10.67
CA GLY A 332 7.19 11.53 12.10
C GLY A 332 6.23 10.62 12.86
N LYS A 333 6.37 10.61 14.20
CA LYS A 333 5.64 9.69 15.10
C LYS A 333 4.12 9.91 15.07
N GLU A 334 3.68 11.17 15.04
CA GLU A 334 2.25 11.49 15.02
C GLU A 334 1.59 11.00 13.72
N ALA A 335 2.28 11.14 12.58
CA ALA A 335 1.79 10.62 11.30
C ALA A 335 1.71 9.08 11.31
N ALA A 336 2.71 8.42 11.90
CA ALA A 336 2.75 6.96 12.03
C ALA A 336 1.61 6.40 12.89
N ILE A 337 1.21 7.11 13.94
CA ILE A 337 0.09 6.72 14.81
C ILE A 337 -1.25 6.98 14.11
N ARG A 338 -1.38 8.10 13.40
CA ARG A 338 -2.65 8.51 12.76
C ARG A 338 -2.94 7.74 11.48
N ALA A 339 -1.94 7.35 10.69
CA ALA A 339 -2.15 6.73 9.38
C ALA A 339 -2.96 5.41 9.45
N PRO A 340 -2.69 4.44 10.35
CA PRO A 340 -3.51 3.25 10.49
C PRO A 340 -5.01 3.54 10.74
N ILE A 341 -5.32 4.59 11.51
CA ILE A 341 -6.71 5.04 11.73
C ILE A 341 -7.31 5.58 10.43
N MET A 342 -6.57 6.46 9.75
CA MET A 342 -7.04 7.12 8.53
C MET A 342 -7.25 6.15 7.38
N ILE A 343 -6.50 5.06 7.31
CA ILE A 343 -6.67 4.04 6.25
C ILE A 343 -7.92 3.20 6.52
N ASN A 344 -8.17 2.81 7.77
CA ASN A 344 -9.28 1.89 8.09
C ASN A 344 -10.69 2.51 7.98
N ILE A 345 -10.86 3.81 8.19
CA ILE A 345 -12.19 4.43 8.14
C ILE A 345 -12.76 4.51 6.71
N PRO A 346 -12.01 5.00 5.71
CA PRO A 346 -12.42 4.93 4.31
C PRO A 346 -12.64 3.50 3.81
N PHE A 347 -12.02 2.51 4.45
CA PHE A 347 -12.28 1.10 4.20
C PHE A 347 -13.70 0.64 4.52
N ILE A 348 -14.42 1.28 5.45
CA ILE A 348 -15.88 1.09 5.58
C ILE A 348 -16.59 1.58 4.31
N GLY A 349 -16.11 2.69 3.74
CA GLY A 349 -16.56 3.21 2.45
C GLY A 349 -16.36 2.23 1.30
N HIS A 350 -15.40 1.30 1.40
CA HIS A 350 -15.13 0.32 0.34
C HIS A 350 -16.25 -0.72 0.18
N ILE A 351 -17.11 -0.91 1.19
CA ILE A 351 -18.34 -1.71 1.04
C ILE A 351 -19.15 -1.15 -0.12
N PHE A 352 -19.32 0.18 -0.16
CA PHE A 352 -20.06 0.85 -1.23
C PHE A 352 -19.23 0.93 -2.51
N VAL A 353 -17.93 1.25 -2.41
CA VAL A 353 -17.03 1.36 -3.57
C VAL A 353 -17.02 0.06 -4.37
N PHE A 354 -16.67 -1.05 -3.74
CA PHE A 354 -16.54 -2.32 -4.44
C PHE A 354 -17.89 -2.89 -4.85
N SER A 355 -18.97 -2.65 -4.10
CA SER A 355 -20.27 -3.14 -4.51
C SER A 355 -20.76 -2.47 -5.80
N ILE A 356 -20.60 -1.15 -5.91
CA ILE A 356 -20.98 -0.40 -7.11
C ILE A 356 -20.04 -0.72 -8.27
N LEU A 357 -18.74 -0.86 -8.03
CA LEU A 357 -17.78 -1.24 -9.05
C LEU A 357 -18.00 -2.67 -9.56
N ALA A 358 -18.31 -3.63 -8.69
CA ALA A 358 -18.63 -4.99 -9.08
C ALA A 358 -19.91 -5.05 -9.92
N ALA A 359 -20.93 -4.28 -9.53
CA ALA A 359 -22.15 -4.13 -10.33
C ALA A 359 -21.86 -3.49 -11.70
N SER A 360 -21.04 -2.43 -11.72
CA SER A 360 -20.63 -1.75 -12.96
C SER A 360 -19.80 -2.65 -13.88
N ALA A 361 -18.86 -3.43 -13.32
CA ALA A 361 -18.06 -4.40 -14.06
C ALA A 361 -18.93 -5.51 -14.67
N THR A 362 -19.94 -5.97 -13.94
CA THR A 362 -20.92 -6.96 -14.43
C THR A 362 -21.79 -6.38 -15.55
N ALA A 363 -22.14 -5.09 -15.46
CA ALA A 363 -22.91 -4.38 -16.48
C ALA A 363 -22.06 -3.93 -17.69
N GLY A 364 -20.74 -4.02 -17.61
CA GLY A 364 -19.79 -3.57 -18.64
C GLY A 364 -19.64 -2.05 -18.78
N HIS A 365 -20.30 -1.25 -17.93
CA HIS A 365 -20.26 0.21 -17.95
C HIS A 365 -20.46 0.79 -16.54
N LEU A 366 -20.04 2.03 -16.32
CA LEU A 366 -20.21 2.69 -15.03
C LEU A 366 -21.69 3.00 -14.77
N ILE A 367 -22.24 2.56 -13.63
CA ILE A 367 -23.63 2.88 -13.27
C ILE A 367 -23.71 4.31 -12.74
N LEU A 368 -23.99 5.27 -13.64
CA LEU A 368 -23.95 6.70 -13.37
C LEU A 368 -24.82 7.15 -12.19
N SER A 369 -26.01 6.58 -12.03
CA SER A 369 -26.92 6.96 -10.94
C SER A 369 -26.31 6.69 -9.56
N TYR A 370 -25.65 5.53 -9.39
CA TYR A 370 -24.97 5.18 -8.15
C TYR A 370 -23.71 6.02 -7.95
N THR A 371 -22.93 6.22 -9.00
CA THR A 371 -21.75 7.08 -8.99
C THR A 371 -22.08 8.49 -8.52
N LEU A 372 -23.10 9.14 -9.08
CA LEU A 372 -23.49 10.51 -8.71
C LEU A 372 -23.97 10.63 -7.26
N ILE A 373 -24.73 9.66 -6.76
CA ILE A 373 -25.17 9.62 -5.35
C ILE A 373 -23.97 9.54 -4.41
N ILE A 374 -22.98 8.70 -4.74
CA ILE A 374 -21.78 8.56 -3.91
C ILE A 374 -20.89 9.80 -3.96
N VAL A 375 -20.71 10.41 -5.14
CA VAL A 375 -19.97 11.67 -5.25
C VAL A 375 -20.64 12.75 -4.41
N ALA A 376 -21.97 12.89 -4.49
CA ALA A 376 -22.71 13.85 -3.68
C ALA A 376 -22.53 13.59 -2.17
N ALA A 377 -22.61 12.33 -1.72
CA ALA A 377 -22.33 11.96 -0.34
C ALA A 377 -20.89 12.31 0.08
N GLY A 378 -19.92 12.05 -0.80
CA GLY A 378 -18.51 12.41 -0.60
C GLY A 378 -18.31 13.91 -0.41
N VAL A 379 -18.96 14.74 -1.23
CA VAL A 379 -18.94 16.21 -1.12
C VAL A 379 -19.50 16.67 0.23
N VAL A 380 -20.65 16.13 0.63
CA VAL A 380 -21.27 16.45 1.92
C VAL A 380 -20.35 16.09 3.09
N LEU A 381 -19.78 14.88 3.09
CA LEU A 381 -18.84 14.43 4.12
C LEU A 381 -17.58 15.30 4.16
N THR A 382 -17.02 15.64 3.00
CA THR A 382 -15.82 16.49 2.90
C THR A 382 -16.10 17.88 3.45
N TYR A 383 -17.27 18.45 3.14
CA TYR A 383 -17.70 19.73 3.70
C TYR A 383 -17.80 19.68 5.24
N TYR A 384 -18.45 18.64 5.79
CA TYR A 384 -18.52 18.45 7.25
C TYR A 384 -17.14 18.27 7.87
N ALA A 385 -16.24 17.54 7.19
CA ALA A 385 -14.87 17.36 7.65
C ALA A 385 -14.13 18.69 7.74
N MET A 386 -14.24 19.56 6.73
CA MET A 386 -13.62 20.89 6.78
C MET A 386 -14.14 21.74 7.93
N LYS A 387 -15.44 21.69 8.21
CA LYS A 387 -16.03 22.37 9.36
C LYS A 387 -15.44 21.88 10.68
N MET A 388 -15.28 20.57 10.85
CA MET A 388 -14.66 19.98 12.05
C MET A 388 -13.18 20.33 12.17
N MET A 389 -12.42 20.23 11.07
CA MET A 389 -10.99 20.57 11.05
C MET A 389 -10.76 22.03 11.45
N ARG A 390 -11.55 22.95 10.90
CA ARG A 390 -11.50 24.37 11.24
C ARG A 390 -11.79 24.65 12.72
N GLN A 391 -12.65 23.85 13.34
CA GLN A 391 -13.02 23.98 14.76
C GLN A 391 -12.08 23.23 15.72
N ALA A 392 -11.18 22.40 15.20
CA ALA A 392 -10.29 21.57 16.01
C ALA A 392 -9.33 22.41 16.86
N GLY A 393 -8.83 23.52 16.32
CA GLY A 393 -7.96 24.46 17.04
C GLY A 393 -6.70 23.80 17.62
N GLY A 394 -6.14 22.81 16.91
CA GLY A 394 -4.98 22.03 17.36
C GLY A 394 -5.29 20.88 18.33
N ARG A 395 -6.55 20.64 18.68
CA ARG A 395 -6.95 19.51 19.57
C ARG A 395 -6.88 18.19 18.82
N ASP A 396 -5.93 17.34 19.22
CA ASP A 396 -5.60 16.06 18.58
C ASP A 396 -6.82 15.16 18.27
N ASN A 397 -7.68 14.87 19.26
CA ASN A 397 -8.87 14.04 19.04
C ASN A 397 -9.86 14.63 18.02
N GLN A 398 -9.99 15.96 17.95
CA GLN A 398 -10.89 16.60 16.99
C GLN A 398 -10.28 16.65 15.60
N GLU A 399 -8.97 16.89 15.50
CA GLU A 399 -8.24 16.76 14.23
C GLU A 399 -8.38 15.33 13.69
N ILE A 400 -8.17 14.30 14.51
CA ILE A 400 -8.30 12.90 14.10
C ILE A 400 -9.72 12.62 13.61
N ARG A 401 -10.77 13.01 14.33
CA ARG A 401 -12.16 12.81 13.88
C ARG A 401 -12.49 13.56 12.60
N GLY A 402 -12.01 14.80 12.47
CA GLY A 402 -12.14 15.59 11.24
C GLY A 402 -11.46 14.91 10.06
N LEU A 403 -10.24 14.42 10.26
CA LEU A 403 -9.47 13.69 9.24
C LEU A 403 -10.12 12.33 8.88
N MET A 404 -10.74 11.63 9.82
CA MET A 404 -11.49 10.39 9.53
C MET A 404 -12.62 10.66 8.54
N VAL A 405 -13.42 11.71 8.78
CA VAL A 405 -14.54 12.08 7.89
C VAL A 405 -14.02 12.65 6.57
N PHE A 406 -12.92 13.41 6.58
CA PHE A 406 -12.28 13.87 5.36
C PHE A 406 -11.81 12.68 4.52
N SER A 407 -11.15 11.71 5.15
CA SER A 407 -10.61 10.54 4.47
C SER A 407 -11.73 9.75 3.80
N LEU A 408 -12.86 9.55 4.49
CA LEU A 408 -14.02 8.90 3.87
C LEU A 408 -14.60 9.75 2.72
N GLY A 409 -14.88 11.04 2.98
CA GLY A 409 -15.53 11.92 2.00
C GLY A 409 -14.72 12.12 0.73
N TRP A 410 -13.44 12.48 0.87
CA TRP A 410 -12.54 12.73 -0.25
C TRP A 410 -12.24 11.44 -1.02
N GLN A 411 -12.20 10.27 -0.37
CA GLN A 411 -12.06 9.01 -1.10
C GLN A 411 -13.24 8.76 -2.03
N LEU A 412 -14.47 8.98 -1.56
CA LEU A 412 -15.66 8.80 -2.39
C LEU A 412 -15.64 9.75 -3.60
N ILE A 413 -15.22 11.00 -3.40
CA ILE A 413 -15.05 11.97 -4.49
C ILE A 413 -13.94 11.54 -5.45
N ALA A 414 -12.76 11.16 -4.96
CA ALA A 414 -11.62 10.86 -5.82
C ALA A 414 -11.83 9.57 -6.62
N VAL A 415 -12.41 8.52 -5.99
CA VAL A 415 -12.72 7.26 -6.67
C VAL A 415 -13.85 7.45 -7.68
N PHE A 416 -15.02 7.92 -7.25
CA PHE A 416 -16.19 7.97 -8.15
C PHE A 416 -16.22 9.21 -9.03
N GLY A 417 -15.69 10.34 -8.56
CA GLY A 417 -15.52 11.54 -9.39
C GLY A 417 -14.49 11.31 -10.48
N GLY A 418 -13.36 10.66 -10.19
CA GLY A 418 -12.38 10.28 -11.21
C GLY A 418 -12.97 9.36 -12.27
N LEU A 419 -13.69 8.31 -11.85
CA LEU A 419 -14.38 7.41 -12.79
C LEU A 419 -15.47 8.12 -13.61
N PHE A 420 -16.22 9.02 -12.99
CA PHE A 420 -17.24 9.81 -13.68
C PHE A 420 -16.63 10.71 -14.76
N LEU A 421 -15.51 11.38 -14.47
CA LEU A 421 -14.80 12.22 -15.44
C LEU A 421 -14.33 11.38 -16.64
N LEU A 422 -13.77 10.20 -16.39
CA LEU A 422 -13.28 9.29 -17.42
C LEU A 422 -14.40 8.63 -18.24
N ASP A 423 -15.53 8.32 -17.61
CA ASP A 423 -16.70 7.78 -18.31
C ASP A 423 -17.29 8.81 -19.28
N ILE A 424 -17.36 10.09 -18.88
CA ILE A 424 -17.82 11.19 -19.74
C ILE A 424 -16.84 11.46 -20.88
N SER A 425 -15.54 11.25 -20.69
CA SER A 425 -14.56 11.36 -21.79
C SER A 425 -14.62 10.18 -22.76
N GLY A 426 -15.51 9.19 -22.54
CA GLY A 426 -15.71 8.04 -23.41
C GLY A 426 -14.72 6.90 -23.19
N MET A 427 -13.97 6.90 -22.09
CA MET A 427 -13.02 5.84 -21.76
C MET A 427 -13.75 4.56 -21.33
N ALA A 428 -13.31 3.40 -21.83
CA ALA A 428 -13.86 2.11 -21.42
C ALA A 428 -13.65 1.88 -19.91
N LEU A 429 -14.57 1.18 -19.24
CA LEU A 429 -14.54 1.01 -17.78
C LEU A 429 -13.22 0.42 -17.26
N ALA A 430 -12.64 -0.56 -17.96
CA ALA A 430 -11.37 -1.17 -17.56
C ALA A 430 -10.22 -0.15 -17.56
N ASP A 431 -10.09 0.61 -18.66
CA ASP A 431 -9.09 1.67 -18.81
C ASP A 431 -9.34 2.81 -17.82
N ALA A 432 -10.61 3.18 -17.60
CA ALA A 432 -10.99 4.22 -16.66
C ALA A 432 -10.61 3.84 -15.22
N VAL A 433 -10.82 2.59 -14.84
CA VAL A 433 -10.41 2.08 -13.53
C VAL A 433 -8.89 2.01 -13.41
N MET A 434 -8.17 1.61 -14.46
CA MET A 434 -6.70 1.63 -14.47
C MET A 434 -6.13 3.05 -14.35
N ALA A 435 -6.67 4.00 -15.12
CA ALA A 435 -6.29 5.40 -15.12
C ALA A 435 -6.57 6.03 -13.75
N ASN A 436 -7.76 5.80 -13.20
CA ASN A 436 -8.10 6.36 -11.90
C ASN A 436 -7.32 5.69 -10.76
N ALA A 437 -7.18 4.36 -10.77
CA ALA A 437 -6.36 3.66 -9.77
C ALA A 437 -4.92 4.18 -9.74
N SER A 438 -4.35 4.44 -10.93
CA SER A 438 -3.06 5.10 -11.08
C SER A 438 -3.11 6.52 -10.49
N ALA A 439 -4.08 7.34 -10.89
CA ALA A 439 -4.22 8.72 -10.42
C ALA A 439 -4.27 8.83 -8.89
N ILE A 440 -4.98 7.95 -8.20
CA ILE A 440 -5.10 8.05 -6.74
C ILE A 440 -4.13 7.16 -5.96
N SER A 441 -3.33 6.32 -6.63
CA SER A 441 -2.40 5.37 -5.99
C SER A 441 -3.08 4.42 -5.00
N HIS A 442 -4.31 4.00 -5.29
CA HIS A 442 -5.23 3.50 -4.28
C HIS A 442 -5.20 1.98 -4.13
N PHE A 443 -4.78 1.49 -2.95
CA PHE A 443 -4.63 0.05 -2.66
C PHE A 443 -5.85 -0.81 -2.97
N GLY A 444 -7.06 -0.35 -2.62
CA GLY A 444 -8.29 -1.12 -2.85
C GLY A 444 -8.58 -1.37 -4.34
N LEU A 445 -8.58 -0.32 -5.18
CA LEU A 445 -8.70 -0.44 -6.63
C LEU A 445 -7.58 -1.31 -7.23
N PHE A 446 -6.34 -1.16 -6.76
CA PHE A 446 -5.24 -2.01 -7.21
C PHE A 446 -5.48 -3.49 -6.93
N ALA A 447 -5.90 -3.83 -5.72
CA ALA A 447 -6.23 -5.21 -5.38
C ALA A 447 -7.41 -5.74 -6.20
N ALA A 448 -8.45 -4.92 -6.44
CA ALA A 448 -9.57 -5.31 -7.29
C ALA A 448 -9.13 -5.61 -8.74
N ILE A 449 -8.24 -4.79 -9.31
CA ILE A 449 -7.64 -5.05 -10.62
C ILE A 449 -6.78 -6.33 -10.57
N GLN A 450 -5.91 -6.47 -9.56
CA GLN A 450 -5.01 -7.62 -9.40
C GLN A 450 -5.76 -8.96 -9.28
N GLU A 451 -6.92 -8.94 -8.63
CA GLU A 451 -7.78 -10.12 -8.45
C GLU A 451 -8.70 -10.38 -9.67
N GLY A 452 -8.61 -9.56 -10.72
CA GLY A 452 -9.26 -9.79 -12.00
C GLY A 452 -10.70 -9.28 -12.09
N MET A 453 -11.13 -8.36 -11.24
CA MET A 453 -12.49 -7.77 -11.29
C MET A 453 -12.81 -7.14 -12.65
N PHE A 454 -11.80 -6.57 -13.32
CA PHE A 454 -11.93 -5.87 -14.60
C PHE A 454 -11.29 -6.62 -15.77
N GLY A 455 -11.12 -7.94 -15.63
CA GLY A 455 -10.55 -8.80 -16.68
C GLY A 455 -9.05 -9.08 -16.52
N ALA A 456 -8.57 -10.05 -17.30
CA ALA A 456 -7.20 -10.56 -17.22
C ALA A 456 -6.15 -9.56 -17.75
N GLU A 457 -6.51 -8.75 -18.74
CA GLU A 457 -5.63 -7.74 -19.33
C GLU A 457 -5.31 -6.63 -18.31
N ALA A 458 -6.33 -6.04 -17.70
CA ALA A 458 -6.16 -5.05 -16.63
C ALA A 458 -5.35 -5.61 -15.45
N ALA A 459 -5.62 -6.87 -15.06
CA ALA A 459 -4.84 -7.57 -14.03
C ALA A 459 -3.36 -7.75 -14.42
N GLY A 460 -3.07 -8.04 -15.70
CA GLY A 460 -1.72 -8.18 -16.24
C GLY A 460 -0.93 -6.86 -16.26
N MET A 461 -1.63 -5.73 -16.37
CA MET A 461 -1.06 -4.38 -16.38
C MET A 461 -0.95 -3.75 -14.99
N ILE A 462 -1.29 -4.48 -13.92
CA ILE A 462 -1.32 -3.92 -12.55
C ILE A 462 0.02 -3.36 -12.10
N ALA A 463 1.13 -4.03 -12.40
CA ALA A 463 2.45 -3.57 -11.98
C ALA A 463 2.81 -2.23 -12.64
N PHE A 464 2.32 -2.00 -13.85
CA PHE A 464 2.46 -0.74 -14.57
C PHE A 464 1.54 0.35 -14.01
N VAL A 465 0.26 0.03 -13.80
CA VAL A 465 -0.72 0.89 -13.11
C VAL A 465 -0.22 1.30 -11.73
N PHE A 466 0.47 0.40 -11.04
CA PHE A 466 1.10 0.68 -9.76
C PHE A 466 2.37 1.52 -9.89
N ALA A 467 3.12 1.42 -10.99
CA ALA A 467 4.33 2.20 -11.25
C ALA A 467 4.03 3.65 -11.67
N MET A 468 2.95 3.87 -12.42
CA MET A 468 2.60 5.16 -13.00
C MET A 468 2.48 6.32 -12.01
N PRO A 469 1.76 6.19 -10.89
CA PRO A 469 1.69 7.27 -9.93
C PRO A 469 3.06 7.67 -9.34
N PHE A 470 4.04 6.78 -9.47
CA PHE A 470 5.37 7.02 -8.95
C PHE A 470 6.24 7.91 -9.85
N LEU A 471 5.72 8.39 -10.98
CA LEU A 471 6.25 9.56 -11.69
C LEU A 471 6.03 10.87 -10.92
N VAL A 472 4.97 10.98 -10.13
CA VAL A 472 4.64 12.20 -9.35
C VAL A 472 5.13 12.09 -7.91
N HIS A 473 5.36 10.89 -7.38
CA HIS A 473 5.86 10.72 -6.02
C HIS A 473 7.16 11.45 -5.68
N PRO A 474 8.13 11.63 -6.60
CA PRO A 474 9.25 12.54 -6.37
C PRO A 474 8.84 13.95 -6.00
N LEU A 475 7.79 14.47 -6.62
CA LEU A 475 7.24 15.77 -6.28
C LEU A 475 6.49 15.73 -4.94
N VAL A 476 5.65 14.71 -4.71
CA VAL A 476 4.90 14.55 -3.45
C VAL A 476 5.84 14.42 -2.26
N PHE A 477 6.75 13.45 -2.27
CA PHE A 477 7.71 13.24 -1.19
C PHE A 477 8.75 14.35 -1.12
N GLY A 478 9.06 15.00 -2.25
CA GLY A 478 9.86 16.22 -2.30
C GLY A 478 9.25 17.32 -1.43
N ILE A 479 7.95 17.58 -1.61
CA ILE A 479 7.21 18.60 -0.87
C ILE A 479 7.02 18.22 0.60
N PHE A 480 6.70 16.96 0.90
CA PHE A 480 6.60 16.49 2.29
C PHE A 480 7.95 16.52 3.01
N GLY A 481 9.04 16.19 2.33
CA GLY A 481 10.40 16.34 2.85
C GLY A 481 10.71 17.81 3.14
N LYS A 482 10.34 18.71 2.23
CA LYS A 482 10.51 20.16 2.45
C LYS A 482 9.67 20.69 3.62
N ALA A 483 8.46 20.19 3.77
CA ALA A 483 7.60 20.52 4.91
C ALA A 483 8.20 20.00 6.21
N ALA A 484 8.76 18.79 6.22
CA ALA A 484 9.43 18.22 7.38
C ALA A 484 10.72 18.98 7.78
N GLU A 485 11.41 19.63 6.83
CA GLU A 485 12.47 20.60 7.12
C GLU A 485 11.92 21.90 7.74
N ASN A 486 10.72 22.31 7.31
CA ASN A 486 10.06 23.54 7.73
C ASN A 486 9.06 23.32 8.89
N GLU A 487 9.51 22.64 9.94
CA GLU A 487 8.72 22.35 11.15
C GLU A 487 7.35 21.70 10.88
N GLY A 488 7.26 20.94 9.79
CA GLY A 488 6.04 20.25 9.37
C GLY A 488 5.04 21.09 8.57
N VAL A 489 5.31 22.38 8.33
CA VAL A 489 4.41 23.27 7.60
C VAL A 489 4.59 23.11 6.09
N MET A 490 3.50 22.78 5.39
CA MET A 490 3.54 22.57 3.94
C MET A 490 3.62 23.89 3.16
N PRO A 491 4.35 23.94 2.02
CA PRO A 491 4.44 25.11 1.17
C PRO A 491 3.15 25.29 0.35
N ALA A 492 2.14 25.93 0.96
CA ALA A 492 0.78 26.04 0.42
C ALA A 492 0.71 26.57 -1.03
N ARG A 493 1.55 27.56 -1.39
CA ARG A 493 1.58 28.11 -2.76
C ARG A 493 1.95 27.06 -3.82
N ILE A 494 2.91 26.19 -3.51
CA ILE A 494 3.29 25.08 -4.41
C ILE A 494 2.13 24.10 -4.52
N VAL A 495 1.51 23.74 -3.39
CA VAL A 495 0.35 22.85 -3.35
C VAL A 495 -0.81 23.37 -4.22
N TYR A 496 -1.14 24.66 -4.12
CA TYR A 496 -2.18 25.28 -4.97
C TYR A 496 -1.81 25.29 -6.45
N GLY A 497 -0.55 25.61 -6.78
CA GLY A 497 -0.06 25.59 -8.16
C GLY A 497 -0.16 24.19 -8.78
N LEU A 498 0.23 23.15 -8.04
CA LEU A 498 0.14 21.76 -8.50
C LEU A 498 -1.29 21.27 -8.65
N THR A 499 -2.19 21.74 -7.77
CA THR A 499 -3.63 21.47 -7.91
C THR A 499 -4.18 22.05 -9.21
N LEU A 500 -3.80 23.30 -9.52
CA LEU A 500 -4.22 23.95 -10.77
C LEU A 500 -3.66 23.23 -12.00
N ILE A 501 -2.38 22.83 -11.97
CA ILE A 501 -1.76 22.04 -13.05
C ILE A 501 -2.49 20.70 -13.22
N GLY A 502 -2.80 20.00 -12.12
CA GLY A 502 -3.57 18.77 -12.14
C GLY A 502 -4.95 18.95 -12.74
N LEU A 503 -5.67 20.02 -12.35
CA LEU A 503 -7.00 20.32 -12.90
C LEU A 503 -6.94 20.60 -14.41
N LEU A 504 -6.03 21.47 -14.86
CA LEU A 504 -5.87 21.79 -16.27
C LEU A 504 -5.46 20.56 -17.09
N GLY A 505 -4.56 19.74 -16.54
CA GLY A 505 -4.12 18.51 -17.19
C GLY A 505 -5.18 17.42 -17.26
N VAL A 506 -6.05 17.31 -16.24
CA VAL A 506 -7.22 16.42 -16.31
C VAL A 506 -8.21 16.89 -17.37
N ILE A 507 -8.50 18.20 -17.44
CA ILE A 507 -9.36 18.75 -18.50
C ILE A 507 -8.75 18.47 -19.89
N TYR A 508 -7.44 18.65 -20.04
CA TYR A 508 -6.75 18.33 -21.28
C TYR A 508 -6.83 16.84 -21.63
N ALA A 509 -6.65 15.94 -20.66
CA ALA A 509 -6.73 14.49 -20.88
C ALA A 509 -8.15 13.98 -21.19
N MET A 510 -9.18 14.81 -21.02
CA MET A 510 -10.57 14.49 -21.32
C MET A 510 -11.02 14.96 -22.72
N ILE A 511 -10.20 15.74 -23.42
CA ILE A 511 -10.44 16.28 -24.78
C ILE A 511 -9.64 15.45 -25.77
#